data_AF-A0A927I2H3-F1
#
_entry.id   AF-A0A927I2H3-F1
#
_cell.length_a   1.000
_cell.length_b   1.000
_cell.length_c   1.000
_cell.angle_alpha   90.00
_cell.angle_beta   90.00
_cell.angle_gamma   90.00
#
_symmetry.space_group_name_H-M   'P 1'
#
loop_
_entity.id
_entity.type
_entity.pdbx_description
1 polymer ?
#
loop_
_entity_poly.entity_id
_entity_poly.type
_entity_poly.pdbx_seq_one_letter_code
_entity_poly.pdbx_strand_id
1 'polypeptide(L)'
;PPEPAVDTGPAPQVGAGRVRREPQFGTGPAPRQPLPNFDPAPLPGTRAPASRDVDDDPPFDIDDAQDLRDLNAPRVAAPAPAPKPGKRMQREAQPSFLERDSFELPPLTYLAEPKKSLANTVSTDALEQNATLLEGVLEDFGVRGEITQVRPGPVVTLYELEPAPGTKSSRVISLADDIARSMSAVSARVAVVQGKNAIGIELPNAKRETVFLRELLASQDFEATKHKLALC
;
A
#
# COMPACT_ATOMS: atom_id res chain seq x y z
N PRO A 1 -16.60 -28.34 -72.22
CA PRO A 1 -15.54 -27.37 -71.84
C PRO A 1 -15.30 -27.41 -70.32
N PRO A 2 -14.05 -27.29 -69.87
CA PRO A 2 -13.47 -28.23 -68.91
C PRO A 2 -13.29 -27.68 -67.49
N GLU A 3 -13.16 -28.61 -66.55
CA GLU A 3 -12.82 -28.41 -65.13
C GLU A 3 -11.52 -27.62 -64.95
N PRO A 4 -11.39 -26.74 -63.94
CA PRO A 4 -10.12 -26.08 -63.66
C PRO A 4 -9.16 -27.04 -62.95
N ALA A 5 -8.02 -27.26 -63.60
CA ALA A 5 -6.88 -28.01 -63.11
C ALA A 5 -6.34 -27.44 -61.80
N VAL A 6 -6.12 -28.31 -60.83
CA VAL A 6 -5.42 -28.02 -59.58
C VAL A 6 -3.93 -28.02 -59.86
N ASP A 7 -3.31 -26.86 -59.70
CA ASP A 7 -1.86 -26.65 -59.76
C ASP A 7 -1.19 -27.24 -58.50
N THR A 8 -0.43 -28.32 -58.67
CA THR A 8 0.37 -28.94 -57.63
C THR A 8 1.77 -28.31 -57.59
N GLY A 9 1.91 -27.21 -56.85
CA GLY A 9 3.19 -26.67 -56.42
C GLY A 9 3.86 -27.55 -55.36
N PRO A 10 5.20 -27.58 -55.27
CA PRO A 10 5.93 -28.48 -54.37
C PRO A 10 5.81 -28.06 -52.90
N ALA A 11 5.65 -29.07 -52.04
CA ALA A 11 5.48 -28.94 -50.59
C ALA A 11 6.70 -28.27 -49.88
N PRO A 12 6.47 -27.48 -48.81
CA PRO A 12 7.54 -26.97 -47.97
C PRO A 12 8.13 -28.10 -47.12
N GLN A 13 9.46 -28.18 -47.12
CA GLN A 13 10.24 -29.17 -46.37
C GLN A 13 10.03 -28.97 -44.85
N VAL A 14 9.48 -29.99 -44.20
CA VAL A 14 9.25 -30.03 -42.75
C VAL A 14 10.60 -30.26 -42.06
N GLY A 15 11.02 -29.29 -41.25
CA GLY A 15 12.22 -29.36 -40.43
C GLY A 15 12.20 -30.55 -39.46
N ALA A 16 13.37 -31.17 -39.31
CA ALA A 16 13.62 -32.35 -38.49
C ALA A 16 13.02 -32.25 -37.08
N GLY A 17 12.21 -33.25 -36.75
CA GLY A 17 11.57 -33.38 -35.44
C GLY A 17 12.57 -33.53 -34.30
N ARG A 18 12.42 -32.70 -33.26
CA ARG A 18 12.98 -32.98 -31.95
C ARG A 18 12.22 -34.16 -31.35
N VAL A 19 12.87 -35.32 -31.31
CA VAL A 19 12.39 -36.51 -30.60
C VAL A 19 12.25 -36.17 -29.13
N ARG A 20 11.01 -36.17 -28.62
CA ARG A 20 10.68 -36.11 -27.20
C ARG A 20 11.15 -37.41 -26.55
N ARG A 21 12.22 -37.36 -25.75
CA ARG A 21 12.63 -38.49 -24.88
C ARG A 21 11.89 -38.38 -23.56
N GLU A 22 11.06 -39.37 -23.25
CA GLU A 22 10.50 -39.55 -21.91
C GLU A 22 11.58 -40.08 -20.95
N PRO A 23 11.61 -39.62 -19.68
CA PRO A 23 12.47 -40.21 -18.67
C PRO A 23 11.87 -41.53 -18.18
N GLN A 24 12.59 -42.63 -18.37
CA GLN A 24 12.24 -43.91 -17.77
C GLN A 24 12.64 -43.89 -16.28
N PHE A 25 11.65 -43.96 -15.39
CA PHE A 25 11.91 -44.22 -13.97
C PHE A 25 12.12 -45.72 -13.78
N GLY A 26 13.39 -46.11 -13.60
CA GLY A 26 13.75 -47.48 -13.27
C GLY A 26 13.20 -47.88 -11.90
N THR A 27 12.36 -48.90 -11.86
CA THR A 27 11.94 -49.59 -10.65
C THR A 27 13.07 -50.49 -10.15
N GLY A 28 13.86 -49.99 -9.21
CA GLY A 28 14.85 -50.78 -8.46
C GLY A 28 15.42 -49.98 -7.28
N PRO A 29 15.62 -50.57 -6.09
CA PRO A 29 16.14 -49.85 -4.94
C PRO A 29 17.63 -49.56 -5.15
N ALA A 30 18.00 -48.28 -5.16
CA ALA A 30 19.41 -47.87 -5.20
C ALA A 30 20.13 -48.24 -3.89
N PRO A 31 21.38 -48.75 -3.94
CA PRO A 31 22.14 -49.07 -2.74
C PRO A 31 22.53 -47.79 -2.01
N ARG A 32 22.17 -47.68 -0.72
CA ARG A 32 22.61 -46.59 0.16
C ARG A 32 24.11 -46.72 0.40
N GLN A 33 24.89 -45.71 0.00
CA GLN A 33 26.27 -45.59 0.43
C GLN A 33 26.33 -45.26 1.93
N PRO A 34 27.21 -45.89 2.73
CA PRO A 34 27.38 -45.52 4.13
C PRO A 34 28.01 -44.13 4.24
N LEU A 35 27.56 -43.34 5.21
CA LEU A 35 28.18 -42.06 5.56
C LEU A 35 29.64 -42.28 6.02
N PRO A 36 30.58 -41.38 5.68
CA PRO A 36 31.95 -41.48 6.16
C PRO A 36 32.00 -41.29 7.69
N ASN A 37 32.80 -42.14 8.33
CA ASN A 37 33.04 -42.12 9.77
C ASN A 37 33.83 -40.85 10.14
N PHE A 38 33.23 -39.98 10.95
CA PHE A 38 33.91 -38.81 11.51
C PHE A 38 34.61 -39.21 12.81
N ASP A 39 35.93 -39.30 12.79
CA ASP A 39 36.73 -39.42 14.01
C ASP A 39 36.83 -38.03 14.69
N PRO A 40 36.35 -37.87 15.93
CA PRO A 40 36.47 -36.60 16.62
C PRO A 40 37.92 -36.41 17.10
N ALA A 41 38.65 -35.51 16.46
CA ALA A 41 39.92 -35.03 16.99
C ALA A 41 39.69 -34.31 18.35
N PRO A 42 40.56 -34.49 19.34
CA PRO A 42 40.40 -33.85 20.64
C PRO A 42 40.64 -32.34 20.51
N LEU A 43 39.72 -31.56 21.07
CA LEU A 43 39.81 -30.10 21.15
C LEU A 43 41.08 -29.69 21.93
N PRO A 44 41.84 -28.69 21.46
CA PRO A 44 43.02 -28.22 22.19
C PRO A 44 42.61 -27.58 23.52
N GLY A 45 43.37 -27.93 24.56
CA GLY A 45 43.06 -27.71 25.96
C GLY A 45 42.79 -26.27 26.37
N THR A 46 41.93 -26.16 27.39
CA THR A 46 41.66 -24.98 28.22
C THR A 46 42.90 -24.13 28.45
N ARG A 47 42.87 -22.91 27.92
CA ARG A 47 43.80 -21.85 28.27
C ARG A 47 43.54 -21.44 29.73
N ALA A 48 44.59 -21.47 30.53
CA ALA A 48 44.61 -21.01 31.92
C ALA A 48 44.05 -19.57 32.04
N PRO A 49 43.44 -19.20 33.19
CA PRO A 49 42.93 -17.85 33.38
C PRO A 49 44.11 -16.88 33.46
N ALA A 50 44.31 -16.11 32.40
CA ALA A 50 45.08 -14.89 32.50
C ALA A 50 44.24 -13.91 33.32
N SER A 51 44.74 -13.52 34.48
CA SER A 51 44.30 -12.34 35.21
C SER A 51 44.33 -11.16 34.25
N ARG A 52 43.16 -10.77 33.75
CA ARG A 52 42.97 -9.49 33.09
C ARG A 52 42.54 -8.52 34.17
N ASP A 53 43.35 -7.49 34.31
CA ASP A 53 43.10 -6.32 35.13
C ASP A 53 41.69 -5.79 34.86
N VAL A 54 40.96 -5.55 35.95
CA VAL A 54 39.64 -4.92 35.94
C VAL A 54 39.87 -3.43 35.75
N ASP A 55 40.12 -3.03 34.50
CA ASP A 55 40.09 -1.63 34.10
C ASP A 55 38.73 -1.36 33.46
N ASP A 56 37.93 -0.53 34.15
CA ASP A 56 36.77 0.25 33.69
C ASP A 56 36.20 -0.12 32.31
N ASP A 57 35.30 -1.11 32.25
CA ASP A 57 34.26 -1.09 31.24
C ASP A 57 33.26 0.00 31.65
N PRO A 58 33.01 1.03 30.83
CA PRO A 58 31.91 1.95 31.09
C PRO A 58 30.61 1.13 31.13
N PRO A 59 29.65 1.48 32.01
CA PRO A 59 28.37 0.78 32.02
C PRO A 59 27.82 0.80 30.60
N PHE A 60 27.39 -0.37 30.12
CA PHE A 60 26.55 -0.43 28.94
C PHE A 60 25.32 0.42 29.25
N ASP A 61 25.34 1.67 28.79
CA ASP A 61 24.17 2.53 28.73
C ASP A 61 23.20 1.84 27.77
N ILE A 62 22.34 1.00 28.35
CA ILE A 62 21.14 0.52 27.69
C ILE A 62 20.24 1.74 27.55
N ASP A 63 20.54 2.57 26.55
CA ASP A 63 19.67 3.63 26.08
C ASP A 63 18.61 3.04 25.11
N ASP A 64 18.12 1.83 25.41
CA ASP A 64 16.91 1.24 24.82
C ASP A 64 15.64 1.90 25.39
N ALA A 65 15.69 3.22 25.57
CA ALA A 65 14.53 4.10 25.73
C ALA A 65 13.97 4.57 24.36
N GLN A 66 14.32 3.86 23.30
CA GLN A 66 13.66 3.91 22.00
C GLN A 66 12.90 2.58 21.86
N ASP A 67 11.71 2.40 22.45
CA ASP A 67 10.46 2.55 21.69
C ASP A 67 9.21 2.33 22.60
N LEU A 68 9.15 2.95 23.78
CA LEU A 68 7.93 2.96 24.63
C LEU A 68 7.01 4.16 24.37
N ARG A 69 7.30 4.93 23.31
CA ARG A 69 6.38 5.91 22.72
C ARG A 69 5.58 5.14 21.66
N ASP A 70 4.35 4.68 21.81
CA ASP A 70 3.19 5.25 22.46
C ASP A 70 2.14 4.12 22.60
N LEU A 71 2.10 3.39 23.72
CA LEU A 71 0.98 2.45 23.98
C LEU A 71 -0.38 3.16 24.16
N ASN A 72 -0.38 4.49 24.11
CA ASN A 72 -1.55 5.35 24.26
C ASN A 72 -1.73 6.34 23.10
N ALA A 73 -1.10 6.10 21.93
CA ALA A 73 -1.40 6.88 20.75
C ALA A 73 -2.86 6.59 20.31
N PRO A 74 -3.67 7.62 20.01
CA PRO A 74 -5.03 7.40 19.53
C PRO A 74 -4.99 6.62 18.22
N ARG A 75 -5.77 5.53 18.13
CA ARG A 75 -5.93 4.74 16.91
C ARG A 75 -6.41 5.60 15.74
N VAL A 76 -7.16 6.67 16.02
CA VAL A 76 -7.66 7.60 15.01
C VAL A 76 -6.69 8.76 14.78
N ALA A 77 -6.10 8.83 13.58
CA ALA A 77 -5.32 9.97 13.14
C ALA A 77 -6.24 11.14 12.75
N ALA A 78 -5.78 12.38 12.99
CA ALA A 78 -6.49 13.55 12.50
C ALA A 78 -6.57 13.53 10.95
N PRO A 79 -7.69 14.02 10.36
CA PRO A 79 -7.82 14.15 8.91
C PRO A 79 -6.66 14.96 8.32
N ALA A 80 -6.20 14.59 7.12
CA ALA A 80 -5.18 15.35 6.42
C ALA A 80 -5.65 16.81 6.19
N PRO A 81 -4.78 17.82 6.39
CA PRO A 81 -5.17 19.21 6.21
C PRO A 81 -5.53 19.49 4.74
N ALA A 82 -6.55 20.33 4.53
CA ALA A 82 -6.91 20.81 3.21
C ALA A 82 -5.73 21.53 2.53
N PRO A 83 -5.62 21.47 1.19
CA PRO A 83 -4.55 22.13 0.45
C PRO A 83 -4.53 23.63 0.75
N LYS A 84 -3.33 24.18 0.98
CA LYS A 84 -3.17 25.60 1.29
C LYS A 84 -3.55 26.45 0.08
N PRO A 85 -4.41 27.47 0.24
CA PRO A 85 -4.75 28.36 -0.86
C PRO A 85 -3.54 29.20 -1.29
N GLY A 86 -3.34 29.29 -2.60
CA GLY A 86 -2.28 30.06 -3.25
C GLY A 86 -2.56 31.56 -3.33
N LYS A 87 -1.58 32.31 -3.86
CA LYS A 87 -1.62 33.77 -4.00
C LYS A 87 -2.51 34.22 -5.16
N ARG A 88 -2.77 33.33 -6.14
CA ARG A 88 -3.61 33.62 -7.30
C ARG A 88 -5.03 34.05 -6.92
N MET A 89 -5.64 33.35 -5.96
CA MET A 89 -6.97 33.69 -5.42
C MET A 89 -7.03 35.12 -4.87
N GLN A 90 -5.96 35.60 -4.22
CA GLN A 90 -5.88 36.95 -3.67
C GLN A 90 -5.62 38.00 -4.77
N ARG A 91 -4.81 37.65 -5.78
CA ARG A 91 -4.51 38.52 -6.92
C ARG A 91 -5.75 38.75 -7.80
N GLU A 92 -6.52 37.71 -8.07
CA GLU A 92 -7.74 37.81 -8.87
C GLU A 92 -8.88 38.55 -8.16
N ALA A 93 -8.84 38.66 -6.82
CA ALA A 93 -9.77 39.50 -6.06
C ALA A 93 -9.52 41.01 -6.25
N GLN A 94 -8.37 41.41 -6.79
CA GLN A 94 -8.01 42.80 -7.07
C GLN A 94 -7.76 43.00 -8.58
N PRO A 95 -8.79 43.32 -9.37
CA PRO A 95 -8.62 43.51 -10.80
C PRO A 95 -7.78 44.76 -11.11
N SER A 96 -6.68 44.58 -11.84
CA SER A 96 -5.89 45.69 -12.38
C SER A 96 -6.50 46.16 -13.71
N PHE A 97 -6.91 47.42 -13.81
CA PHE A 97 -7.53 48.04 -15.00
C PHE A 97 -6.56 48.34 -16.16
N LEU A 98 -5.36 47.77 -16.17
CA LEU A 98 -4.39 48.03 -17.23
C LEU A 98 -4.71 47.18 -18.46
N GLU A 99 -4.84 47.83 -19.62
CA GLU A 99 -4.97 47.17 -20.92
C GLU A 99 -3.76 46.25 -21.16
N ARG A 100 -4.03 44.96 -21.37
CA ARG A 100 -3.02 43.95 -21.61
C ARG A 100 -3.22 43.34 -22.99
N ASP A 101 -2.28 43.59 -23.89
CA ASP A 101 -2.18 42.99 -25.24
C ASP A 101 -1.78 41.49 -25.22
N SER A 102 -1.74 40.85 -24.04
CA SER A 102 -1.30 39.47 -23.87
C SER A 102 -2.42 38.55 -23.35
N PHE A 103 -2.30 37.26 -23.68
CA PHE A 103 -3.26 36.24 -23.24
C PHE A 103 -3.35 36.18 -21.71
N GLU A 104 -4.57 36.35 -21.18
CA GLU A 104 -4.88 36.30 -19.75
C GLU A 104 -5.66 35.02 -19.42
N LEU A 105 -5.29 34.36 -18.32
CA LEU A 105 -6.00 33.16 -17.87
C LEU A 105 -7.38 33.54 -17.33
N PRO A 106 -8.42 32.70 -17.57
CA PRO A 106 -9.73 32.96 -17.00
C PRO A 106 -9.66 32.95 -15.46
N PRO A 107 -10.40 33.85 -14.79
CA PRO A 107 -10.42 33.92 -13.33
C PRO A 107 -11.08 32.68 -12.72
N LEU A 108 -10.61 32.29 -11.53
CA LEU A 108 -11.13 31.15 -10.77
C LEU A 108 -12.55 31.39 -10.22
N THR A 109 -13.04 32.63 -10.26
CA THR A 109 -14.40 33.00 -9.87
C THR A 109 -15.48 32.40 -10.77
N TYR A 110 -15.13 32.01 -12.00
CA TYR A 110 -16.04 31.27 -12.88
C TYR A 110 -16.31 29.84 -12.40
N LEU A 111 -15.49 29.33 -11.48
CA LEU A 111 -15.66 28.01 -10.91
C LEU A 111 -16.47 28.11 -9.61
N ALA A 112 -17.32 27.09 -9.40
CA ALA A 112 -18.14 26.97 -8.20
C ALA A 112 -17.27 26.94 -6.94
N GLU A 113 -17.68 27.69 -5.93
CA GLU A 113 -17.01 27.69 -4.63
C GLU A 113 -17.30 26.40 -3.86
N PRO A 114 -16.31 25.85 -3.16
CA PRO A 114 -16.56 24.75 -2.25
C PRO A 114 -17.55 25.23 -1.19
N LYS A 115 -18.69 24.54 -1.08
CA LYS A 115 -19.60 24.75 0.04
C LYS A 115 -18.78 24.41 1.28
N LYS A 116 -18.60 25.38 2.19
CA LYS A 116 -18.02 25.12 3.51
C LYS A 116 -18.94 24.14 4.22
N SER A 117 -18.70 22.85 4.00
CA SER A 117 -19.23 21.80 4.84
C SER A 117 -18.69 22.13 6.22
N LEU A 118 -19.58 22.49 7.15
CA LEU A 118 -19.24 22.42 8.57
C LEU A 118 -18.69 21.02 8.74
N ALA A 119 -17.38 20.92 8.98
CA ALA A 119 -16.64 19.68 8.94
C ALA A 119 -17.51 18.60 9.57
N ASN A 120 -17.99 17.64 8.75
CA ASN A 120 -18.54 16.41 9.30
C ASN A 120 -17.31 15.67 9.79
N THR A 121 -16.71 16.17 10.88
CA THR A 121 -15.77 15.43 11.68
C THR A 121 -16.59 14.25 12.17
N VAL A 122 -16.48 13.14 11.44
CA VAL A 122 -16.92 11.85 11.95
C VAL A 122 -16.29 11.74 13.33
N SER A 123 -17.12 11.55 14.35
CA SER A 123 -16.62 11.48 15.72
C SER A 123 -15.56 10.38 15.80
N THR A 124 -14.49 10.64 16.54
CA THR A 124 -13.43 9.64 16.76
C THR A 124 -14.02 8.33 17.28
N ASP A 125 -15.01 8.43 18.16
CA ASP A 125 -15.80 7.30 18.68
C ASP A 125 -16.52 6.49 17.57
N ALA A 126 -17.11 7.16 16.56
CA ALA A 126 -17.74 6.44 15.45
C ALA A 126 -16.71 5.75 14.55
N LEU A 127 -15.53 6.34 14.38
CA LEU A 127 -14.42 5.71 13.64
C LEU A 127 -13.85 4.51 14.40
N GLU A 128 -13.77 4.58 15.72
CA GLU A 128 -13.35 3.46 16.58
C GLU A 128 -14.37 2.32 16.57
N GLN A 129 -15.66 2.63 16.70
CA GLN A 129 -16.73 1.63 16.60
C GLN A 129 -16.72 0.93 15.23
N ASN A 130 -16.51 1.68 14.15
CA ASN A 130 -16.38 1.11 12.81
C ASN A 130 -15.13 0.23 12.67
N ALA A 131 -14.02 0.59 13.34
CA ALA A 131 -12.82 -0.23 13.36
C ALA A 131 -13.06 -1.56 14.09
N THR A 132 -13.72 -1.55 15.26
CA THR A 132 -14.09 -2.79 15.97
C THR A 132 -15.05 -3.65 15.17
N LEU A 133 -16.01 -3.04 14.46
CA LEU A 133 -16.90 -3.78 13.56
C LEU A 133 -16.12 -4.46 12.43
N LEU A 134 -15.13 -3.75 11.85
CA LEU A 134 -14.28 -4.30 10.81
C LEU A 134 -13.41 -5.46 11.32
N GLU A 135 -12.87 -5.36 12.53
CA GLU A 135 -12.13 -6.46 13.19
C GLU A 135 -13.00 -7.71 13.32
N GLY A 136 -14.24 -7.57 13.80
CA GLY A 136 -15.19 -8.68 13.91
C GLY A 136 -15.54 -9.32 12.56
N VAL A 137 -15.80 -8.50 11.53
CA VAL A 137 -16.07 -9.00 10.17
C VAL A 137 -14.87 -9.75 9.61
N LEU A 138 -13.65 -9.28 9.83
CA LEU A 138 -12.43 -9.98 9.39
C LEU A 138 -12.26 -11.32 10.12
N GLU A 139 -12.57 -11.35 11.42
CA GLU A 139 -12.52 -12.57 12.23
C GLU A 139 -13.50 -13.63 11.70
N ASP A 140 -14.72 -13.25 11.32
CA ASP A 140 -15.72 -14.15 10.74
C ASP A 140 -15.24 -14.84 9.45
N PHE A 141 -14.39 -14.18 8.66
CA PHE A 141 -13.78 -14.75 7.46
C PHE A 141 -12.47 -15.52 7.73
N GLY A 142 -12.11 -15.68 9.00
CA GLY A 142 -10.91 -16.37 9.47
C GLY A 142 -9.62 -15.57 9.22
N VAL A 143 -9.73 -14.24 9.11
CA VAL A 143 -8.60 -13.31 9.07
C VAL A 143 -8.47 -12.69 10.46
N ARG A 144 -7.46 -13.12 11.22
CA ARG A 144 -7.16 -12.54 12.52
C ARG A 144 -6.16 -11.39 12.34
N GLY A 145 -6.37 -10.29 13.04
CA GLY A 145 -5.52 -9.11 13.01
C GLY A 145 -6.15 -7.96 13.77
N GLU A 146 -5.40 -6.90 14.00
CA GLU A 146 -5.85 -5.72 14.74
C GLU A 146 -5.73 -4.46 13.88
N ILE A 147 -6.67 -3.53 14.04
CA ILE A 147 -6.60 -2.23 13.39
C ILE A 147 -5.73 -1.30 14.23
N THR A 148 -4.55 -0.99 13.71
CA THR A 148 -3.55 -0.16 14.41
C THR A 148 -3.86 1.33 14.23
N GLN A 149 -4.28 1.74 13.03
CA GLN A 149 -4.50 3.14 12.72
C GLN A 149 -5.69 3.37 11.77
N VAL A 150 -6.45 4.44 12.01
CA VAL A 150 -7.57 4.89 11.19
C VAL A 150 -7.27 6.29 10.68
N ARG A 151 -7.30 6.47 9.36
CA ARG A 151 -7.02 7.75 8.69
C ARG A 151 -8.23 8.18 7.88
N PRO A 152 -9.09 9.06 8.43
CA PRO A 152 -10.24 9.59 7.69
C PRO A 152 -9.77 10.56 6.60
N GLY A 153 -10.29 10.35 5.38
CA GLY A 153 -10.14 11.26 4.25
C GLY A 153 -11.50 11.83 3.81
N PRO A 154 -11.54 12.71 2.79
CA PRO A 154 -12.78 13.36 2.33
C PRO A 154 -13.80 12.39 1.70
N VAL A 155 -13.33 11.34 1.03
CA VAL A 155 -14.18 10.38 0.30
C VAL A 155 -14.15 9.00 0.94
N VAL A 156 -12.97 8.57 1.38
CA VAL A 156 -12.71 7.25 1.95
C VAL A 156 -11.97 7.39 3.27
N THR A 157 -12.13 6.40 4.14
CA THR A 157 -11.34 6.23 5.35
C THR A 157 -10.44 5.01 5.17
N LEU A 158 -9.15 5.18 5.45
CA LEU A 158 -8.15 4.11 5.41
C LEU A 158 -7.99 3.52 6.81
N TYR A 159 -8.20 2.21 6.93
CA TYR A 159 -7.92 1.43 8.12
C TYR A 159 -6.64 0.62 7.89
N GLU A 160 -5.64 0.80 8.75
CA GLU A 160 -4.39 0.04 8.73
C GLU A 160 -4.58 -1.21 9.60
N LEU A 161 -4.68 -2.38 8.96
CA LEU A 161 -4.78 -3.69 9.60
C LEU A 161 -3.40 -4.33 9.71
N GLU A 162 -3.00 -4.71 10.92
CA GLU A 162 -1.85 -5.58 11.14
C GLU A 162 -2.33 -7.04 11.26
N PRO A 163 -2.05 -7.90 10.26
CA PRO A 163 -2.54 -9.28 10.28
C PRO A 163 -1.76 -10.14 11.28
N ALA A 164 -2.45 -11.09 11.89
CA ALA A 164 -1.82 -12.07 12.77
C ALA A 164 -0.79 -12.92 12.00
N PRO A 165 0.30 -13.36 12.65
CA PRO A 165 1.33 -14.18 12.03
C PRO A 165 0.76 -15.41 11.30
N GLY A 166 1.25 -15.65 10.09
CA GLY A 166 0.79 -16.77 9.24
C GLY A 166 -0.42 -16.45 8.35
N THR A 167 -1.04 -15.27 8.50
CA THR A 167 -2.08 -14.81 7.57
C THR A 167 -1.43 -14.28 6.28
N LYS A 168 -1.80 -14.85 5.13
CA LYS A 168 -1.32 -14.37 3.82
C LYS A 168 -2.05 -13.08 3.43
N SER A 169 -1.31 -12.04 3.05
CA SER A 169 -1.89 -10.76 2.59
C SER A 169 -2.83 -10.94 1.39
N SER A 170 -2.54 -11.90 0.52
CA SER A 170 -3.39 -12.22 -0.64
C SER A 170 -4.81 -12.64 -0.27
N ARG A 171 -4.99 -13.29 0.89
CA ARG A 171 -6.31 -13.72 1.37
C ARG A 171 -7.18 -12.52 1.72
N VAL A 172 -6.62 -11.54 2.42
CA VAL A 172 -7.35 -10.32 2.81
C VAL A 172 -7.73 -9.52 1.57
N ILE A 173 -6.83 -9.43 0.58
CA ILE A 173 -7.10 -8.75 -0.69
C ILE A 173 -8.25 -9.42 -1.46
N SER A 174 -8.31 -10.76 -1.48
CA SER A 174 -9.40 -11.49 -2.15
C SER A 174 -10.77 -11.33 -1.47
N LEU A 175 -10.80 -10.95 -0.19
CA LEU A 175 -12.03 -10.78 0.58
C LEU A 175 -12.64 -9.37 0.46
N ALA A 176 -12.07 -8.48 -0.37
CA ALA A 176 -12.52 -7.10 -0.47
C ALA A 176 -14.03 -6.95 -0.71
N ASP A 177 -14.60 -7.73 -1.64
CA ASP A 177 -16.03 -7.68 -1.95
C ASP A 177 -16.91 -8.22 -0.81
N ASP A 178 -16.43 -9.26 -0.11
CA ASP A 178 -17.13 -9.84 1.05
C ASP A 178 -17.11 -8.89 2.25
N ILE A 179 -15.98 -8.22 2.49
CA ILE A 179 -15.85 -7.17 3.52
C ILE A 179 -16.81 -6.02 3.19
N ALA A 180 -16.85 -5.55 1.94
CA ALA A 180 -17.77 -4.49 1.53
C ALA A 180 -19.24 -4.88 1.79
N ARG A 181 -19.60 -6.13 1.46
CA ARG A 181 -20.95 -6.66 1.71
C ARG A 181 -21.29 -6.71 3.20
N SER A 182 -20.41 -7.24 4.04
CA SER A 182 -20.65 -7.35 5.49
C SER A 182 -20.64 -5.99 6.20
N MET A 183 -19.83 -5.04 5.73
CA MET A 183 -19.77 -3.68 6.25
C MET A 183 -20.86 -2.74 5.70
N SER A 184 -21.77 -3.26 4.85
CA SER A 184 -22.78 -2.44 4.16
C SER A 184 -22.18 -1.25 3.39
N ALA A 185 -20.95 -1.41 2.88
CA ALA A 185 -20.25 -0.43 2.09
C ALA A 185 -20.47 -0.69 0.59
N VAL A 186 -20.41 0.37 -0.22
CA VAL A 186 -20.56 0.25 -1.68
C VAL A 186 -19.44 -0.61 -2.30
N SER A 187 -18.23 -0.48 -1.77
CA SER A 187 -17.03 -1.19 -2.21
C SER A 187 -15.96 -1.07 -1.13
N ALA A 188 -15.01 -1.99 -1.11
CA ALA A 188 -13.80 -1.86 -0.32
C ALA A 188 -12.57 -2.01 -1.23
N ARG A 189 -11.52 -1.24 -0.98
CA ARG A 189 -10.23 -1.40 -1.65
C ARG A 189 -9.20 -1.87 -0.63
N VAL A 190 -8.52 -2.97 -0.95
CA VAL A 190 -7.54 -3.60 -0.05
C VAL A 190 -6.19 -3.64 -0.74
N ALA A 191 -5.16 -3.07 -0.10
CA ALA A 191 -3.81 -3.03 -0.64
C ALA A 191 -2.77 -3.11 0.49
N VAL A 192 -1.58 -3.63 0.19
CA VAL A 192 -0.46 -3.62 1.14
C VAL A 192 0.11 -2.20 1.27
N VAL A 193 0.42 -1.78 2.49
CA VAL A 193 1.05 -0.48 2.76
C VAL A 193 2.56 -0.61 2.55
N GLN A 194 3.12 0.23 1.67
CA GLN A 194 4.56 0.18 1.39
C GLN A 194 5.37 0.64 2.61
N GLY A 195 6.37 -0.14 3.00
CA GLY A 195 7.25 0.19 4.12
C GLY A 195 6.67 -0.09 5.51
N LYS A 196 5.49 -0.72 5.62
CA LYS A 196 4.90 -1.16 6.89
C LYS A 196 4.42 -2.61 6.79
N ASN A 197 4.41 -3.34 7.91
CA ASN A 197 3.76 -4.67 8.00
C ASN A 197 2.24 -4.54 8.17
N ALA A 198 1.59 -3.72 7.33
CA ALA A 198 0.17 -3.41 7.45
C ALA A 198 -0.54 -3.54 6.10
N ILE A 199 -1.81 -3.92 6.16
CA ILE A 199 -2.74 -3.99 5.03
C ILE A 199 -3.70 -2.81 5.17
N GLY A 200 -3.74 -1.95 4.16
CA GLY A 200 -4.68 -0.84 4.08
C GLY A 200 -6.02 -1.30 3.54
N ILE A 201 -7.09 -1.07 4.30
CA ILE A 201 -8.48 -1.28 3.90
C ILE A 201 -9.14 0.08 3.77
N GLU A 202 -9.50 0.47 2.56
CA GLU A 202 -10.16 1.73 2.25
C GLU A 202 -11.66 1.50 2.09
N LEU A 203 -12.45 2.13 2.95
CA LEU A 203 -13.92 2.08 2.93
C LEU A 203 -14.48 3.48 2.64
N PRO A 204 -15.53 3.59 1.83
CA PRO A 204 -16.18 4.87 1.57
C PRO A 204 -16.84 5.42 2.83
N ASN A 205 -16.75 6.72 3.03
CA ASN A 205 -17.43 7.39 4.13
C ASN A 205 -18.95 7.39 3.91
N ALA A 206 -19.72 7.35 5.01
CA ALA A 206 -21.17 7.50 4.97
C ALA A 206 -21.61 8.84 4.36
N LYS A 207 -20.86 9.92 4.64
CA LYS A 207 -21.01 11.22 3.99
C LYS A 207 -19.71 11.53 3.25
N ARG A 208 -19.77 11.53 1.92
CA ARG A 208 -18.62 11.86 1.06
C ARG A 208 -18.62 13.35 0.76
N GLU A 209 -17.46 13.96 0.85
CA GLU A 209 -17.28 15.35 0.47
C GLU A 209 -16.95 15.48 -1.02
N THR A 210 -17.48 16.52 -1.66
CA THR A 210 -17.12 16.84 -3.05
C THR A 210 -15.87 17.70 -3.05
N VAL A 211 -14.81 17.23 -3.73
CA VAL A 211 -13.60 18.01 -3.97
C VAL A 211 -13.85 18.89 -5.21
N PHE A 212 -13.73 20.22 -5.04
CA PHE A 212 -14.05 21.17 -6.10
C PHE A 212 -12.83 21.45 -6.98
N LEU A 213 -13.03 21.59 -8.29
CA LEU A 213 -11.94 21.95 -9.22
C LEU A 213 -11.27 23.28 -8.82
N ARG A 214 -12.05 24.24 -8.36
CA ARG A 214 -11.55 25.53 -7.87
C ARG A 214 -10.53 25.36 -6.74
N GLU A 215 -10.76 24.43 -5.82
CA GLU A 215 -9.88 24.13 -4.69
C GLU A 215 -8.53 23.59 -5.17
N LEU A 216 -8.55 22.68 -6.16
CA LEU A 216 -7.33 22.11 -6.74
C LEU A 216 -6.51 23.16 -7.49
N LEU A 217 -7.14 23.98 -8.34
CA LEU A 217 -6.46 25.04 -9.10
C LEU A 217 -6.00 26.21 -8.24
N ALA A 218 -6.68 26.44 -7.11
CA ALA A 218 -6.29 27.43 -6.12
C ALA A 218 -5.22 26.92 -5.15
N SER A 219 -4.84 25.64 -5.19
CA SER A 219 -3.82 25.09 -4.30
C SER A 219 -2.44 25.68 -4.59
N GLN A 220 -1.63 25.84 -3.54
CA GLN A 220 -0.24 26.27 -3.66
C GLN A 220 0.58 25.34 -4.56
N ASP A 221 0.31 24.03 -4.51
CA ASP A 221 1.04 23.02 -5.28
C ASP A 221 0.78 23.18 -6.79
N PHE A 222 -0.47 23.45 -7.17
CA PHE A 222 -0.80 23.74 -8.56
C PHE A 222 -0.22 25.08 -9.01
N GLU A 223 -0.30 26.14 -8.20
CA GLU A 223 0.25 27.46 -8.54
C GLU A 223 1.78 27.46 -8.65
N ALA A 224 2.48 26.68 -7.84
CA ALA A 224 3.94 26.55 -7.87
C ALA A 224 4.45 25.75 -9.09
N THR A 225 3.56 25.02 -9.76
CA THR A 225 3.94 24.14 -10.87
C THR A 225 4.26 24.92 -12.14
N LYS A 226 5.42 24.63 -12.75
CA LYS A 226 5.87 25.23 -14.02
C LYS A 226 5.49 24.42 -15.27
N HIS A 227 4.85 23.27 -15.08
CA HIS A 227 4.47 22.38 -16.18
C HIS A 227 3.26 22.94 -16.94
N LYS A 228 3.31 22.87 -18.28
CA LYS A 228 2.17 23.25 -19.13
C LYS A 228 0.98 22.29 -19.00
N LEU A 229 1.26 21.05 -18.57
CA LEU A 229 0.29 20.00 -18.28
C LEU A 229 0.56 19.51 -16.85
N ALA A 230 0.00 20.22 -15.88
CA ALA A 230 0.24 19.99 -14.45
C ALA A 230 -0.72 18.94 -13.85
N LEU A 231 -0.90 17.82 -14.54
CA LEU A 231 -1.72 16.67 -14.11
C LEU A 231 -0.93 15.41 -14.46
N CYS A 232 -0.53 14.64 -13.46
CA CYS A 232 0.22 13.38 -13.59
C CYS A 232 -0.54 12.24 -12.93
#